data_AF-A0A0S3U6L5-F1
#
_entry.id   AF-A0A0S3U6L5-F1
#
_cell.length_a   1.000
_cell.length_b   1.000
_cell.length_c   1.000
_cell.angle_alpha   90.00
_cell.angle_beta   90.00
_cell.angle_gamma   90.00
#
_symmetry.space_group_name_H-M   'P 1'
#
loop_
_entity.id
_entity.type
_entity.pdbx_description
1 polymer ?
#
loop_
_entity_poly.entity_id
_entity_poly.type
_entity_poly.pdbx_seq_one_letter_code
_entity_poly.pdbx_strand_id
1 'polypeptide(L)'
;MSSFDEMMRSSIDLSEIDQKFTQAKQLQNALRQQRKDGRLLYEQWRNTADWKQWRAKQLERQNWRCNCCNQLMELGQTVYLANGDFLLQPNHPTVDHVLPKSLFPKLALDKQNLIMLCWTCNAKKGNRVAIASRMRHEQLKQSFEGWNKSRN
;
A
#
# COMPACT_ATOMS: atom_id res chain seq x y z
N MET A 1 -30.93 -35.65 -40.34
CA MET A 1 -30.45 -34.27 -40.54
C MET A 1 -31.29 -33.39 -39.62
N SER A 2 -30.80 -32.61 -38.66
CA SER A 2 -29.45 -32.16 -38.34
C SER A 2 -29.29 -31.94 -36.81
N SER A 3 -28.76 -32.95 -36.12
CA SER A 3 -28.28 -32.83 -34.72
C SER A 3 -27.06 -31.88 -34.61
N PHE A 4 -26.44 -31.54 -35.74
CA PHE A 4 -25.24 -30.70 -35.82
C PHE A 4 -25.58 -29.19 -35.77
N ASP A 5 -26.73 -28.78 -36.32
CA ASP A 5 -27.15 -27.37 -36.31
C ASP A 5 -27.62 -26.90 -34.92
N GLU A 6 -28.13 -27.82 -34.10
CA GLU A 6 -28.45 -27.56 -32.68
C GLU A 6 -27.19 -27.44 -31.82
N MET A 7 -26.12 -28.18 -32.14
CA MET A 7 -24.82 -28.07 -31.46
C MET A 7 -24.11 -26.74 -31.77
N MET A 8 -24.24 -26.23 -33.00
CA MET A 8 -23.61 -24.98 -33.45
C MET A 8 -24.31 -23.70 -32.93
N ARG A 9 -25.47 -23.85 -32.28
CA ARG A 9 -26.22 -22.77 -31.62
C ARG A 9 -25.79 -22.51 -30.17
N SER A 10 -24.76 -23.17 -29.66
CA SER A 10 -24.01 -22.70 -28.48
C SER A 10 -23.11 -21.50 -28.83
N SER A 11 -23.60 -20.65 -29.73
CA SER A 11 -22.90 -19.51 -30.29
C SER A 11 -22.57 -18.56 -29.16
N ILE A 12 -21.29 -18.48 -28.84
CA ILE A 12 -20.74 -17.51 -27.91
C ILE A 12 -21.23 -16.13 -28.35
N ASP A 13 -21.99 -15.44 -27.49
CA ASP A 13 -22.42 -14.06 -27.76
C ASP A 13 -21.19 -13.15 -27.69
N LEU A 14 -20.61 -12.88 -28.86
CA LEU A 14 -19.44 -12.03 -29.01
C LEU A 14 -19.69 -10.60 -28.49
N SER A 15 -20.95 -10.13 -28.49
CA SER A 15 -21.29 -8.80 -28.00
C SER A 15 -21.25 -8.73 -26.47
N GLU A 16 -21.70 -9.79 -25.79
CA GLU A 16 -21.58 -9.93 -24.33
C GLU A 16 -20.10 -10.01 -23.91
N ILE A 17 -19.29 -10.71 -24.70
CA ILE A 17 -17.84 -10.78 -24.49
C ILE A 17 -17.18 -9.40 -24.65
N ASP A 18 -17.48 -8.67 -25.72
CA ASP A 18 -16.92 -7.32 -25.95
C ASP A 18 -17.34 -6.33 -24.86
N GLN A 19 -18.59 -6.43 -24.40
CA GLN A 19 -19.08 -5.62 -23.28
C GLN A 19 -18.30 -5.94 -22.00
N LYS A 20 -18.09 -7.23 -21.69
CA LYS A 20 -17.28 -7.67 -20.55
C LYS A 20 -15.84 -7.18 -20.64
N PHE A 21 -15.20 -7.26 -21.81
CA PHE A 21 -13.85 -6.73 -22.02
C PHE A 21 -13.78 -5.22 -21.80
N THR A 22 -14.76 -4.48 -22.32
CA THR A 22 -14.84 -3.02 -22.15
C THR A 22 -15.00 -2.64 -20.68
N GLN A 23 -15.91 -3.31 -19.96
CA GLN A 23 -16.11 -3.11 -18.52
C GLN A 23 -14.85 -3.45 -17.72
N ALA A 24 -14.17 -4.56 -18.03
CA ALA A 24 -12.93 -4.93 -17.38
C ALA A 24 -11.82 -3.88 -17.58
N LYS A 25 -11.69 -3.32 -18.80
CA LYS A 25 -10.74 -2.24 -19.10
C LYS A 25 -11.06 -0.95 -18.35
N GLN A 26 -12.34 -0.58 -18.28
CA GLN A 26 -12.80 0.58 -17.51
C GLN A 26 -12.49 0.40 -16.02
N LEU A 27 -12.79 -0.77 -15.45
CA LEU A 27 -12.47 -1.10 -14.06
C LEU A 27 -10.96 -1.04 -13.81
N GLN A 28 -10.14 -1.60 -14.70
CA GLN A 28 -8.69 -1.55 -14.58
C GLN A 28 -8.16 -0.11 -14.59
N ASN A 29 -8.70 0.76 -15.44
CA ASN A 29 -8.33 2.17 -15.48
C ASN A 29 -8.76 2.91 -14.22
N ALA A 30 -9.97 2.67 -13.72
CA ALA A 30 -10.45 3.25 -12.47
C ALA A 30 -9.55 2.85 -11.28
N LEU A 31 -9.16 1.56 -11.20
CA LEU A 31 -8.24 1.08 -10.17
C LEU A 31 -6.85 1.73 -10.30
N ARG A 32 -6.34 1.92 -11.52
CA ARG A 32 -5.07 2.62 -11.76
C ARG A 32 -5.16 4.09 -11.32
N GLN A 33 -6.27 4.76 -11.59
CA GLN A 33 -6.47 6.15 -11.19
C GLN A 33 -6.52 6.28 -9.66
N GLN A 34 -7.30 5.44 -8.98
CA GLN A 34 -7.36 5.43 -7.50
C GLN A 34 -5.98 5.26 -6.86
N ARG A 35 -5.12 4.42 -7.44
CA ARG A 35 -3.73 4.24 -6.97
C ARG A 35 -2.90 5.51 -7.09
N LYS A 36 -3.04 6.25 -8.20
CA LYS A 36 -2.37 7.54 -8.41
C LYS A 36 -2.87 8.58 -7.41
N ASP A 37 -4.18 8.64 -7.19
CA ASP A 37 -4.81 9.59 -6.28
C ASP A 37 -4.33 9.39 -4.84
N GLY A 38 -4.32 8.13 -4.36
CA GLY A 38 -3.82 7.82 -3.01
C GLY A 38 -2.35 8.19 -2.81
N ARG A 39 -1.51 8.01 -3.85
CA ARG A 39 -0.11 8.44 -3.82
C ARG A 39 0.01 9.96 -3.74
N LEU A 40 -0.70 10.67 -4.59
CA LEU A 40 -0.67 12.13 -4.66
C LEU A 40 -1.14 12.75 -3.34
N LEU A 41 -2.24 12.25 -2.77
CA LEU A 41 -2.76 12.71 -1.48
C LEU A 41 -1.73 12.55 -0.36
N TYR A 42 -1.05 11.40 -0.30
CA TYR A 42 0.00 11.19 0.69
C TYR A 42 1.21 12.11 0.47
N GLU A 43 1.65 12.29 -0.77
CA GLU A 43 2.77 13.18 -1.10
C GLU A 43 2.48 14.64 -0.74
N GLN A 44 1.26 15.11 -0.99
CA GLN A 44 0.80 16.44 -0.58
C GLN A 44 0.80 16.57 0.94
N TRP A 45 0.18 15.62 1.66
CA TRP A 45 0.13 15.65 3.11
C TRP A 45 1.52 15.55 3.76
N ARG A 46 2.43 14.75 3.21
CA ARG A 46 3.82 14.60 3.69
C ARG A 46 4.59 15.92 3.71
N ASN A 47 4.21 16.89 2.88
CA ASN A 47 4.86 18.20 2.83
C ASN A 47 4.24 19.23 3.80
N THR A 48 3.25 18.83 4.60
CA THR A 48 2.54 19.72 5.54
C THR A 48 3.18 19.75 6.94
N ALA A 49 2.76 20.72 7.76
CA ALA A 49 3.10 20.78 9.18
C ALA A 49 2.46 19.64 10.00
N ASP A 50 1.23 19.22 9.66
CA ASP A 50 0.56 18.09 10.34
C ASP A 50 1.40 16.81 10.23
N TRP A 51 1.95 16.53 9.05
CA TRP A 51 2.86 15.41 8.86
C TRP A 51 4.08 15.48 9.78
N LYS A 52 4.76 16.63 9.84
CA LYS A 52 5.96 16.81 10.68
C LYS A 52 5.63 16.57 12.15
N GLN A 53 4.52 17.11 12.63
CA GLN A 53 4.05 16.93 14.00
C GLN A 53 3.66 15.47 14.29
N TRP A 54 2.91 14.84 13.37
CA TRP A 54 2.52 13.44 13.50
C TRP A 54 3.74 12.52 13.53
N ARG A 55 4.70 12.72 12.63
CA ARG A 55 5.94 11.93 12.54
C ARG A 55 6.77 12.05 13.82
N ALA A 56 6.93 13.26 14.36
CA ALA A 56 7.64 13.47 15.63
C ALA A 56 6.94 12.74 16.78
N LYS A 57 5.62 12.93 16.95
CA LYS A 57 4.83 12.24 17.98
C LYS A 57 4.92 10.72 17.85
N GLN A 58 4.92 10.19 16.62
CA GLN A 58 4.98 8.76 16.39
C GLN A 58 6.37 8.17 16.70
N LEU A 59 7.44 8.92 16.40
CA LEU A 59 8.81 8.56 16.81
C LEU A 59 8.95 8.47 18.33
N GLU A 60 8.42 9.46 19.05
CA GLU A 60 8.42 9.46 20.53
C GLU A 60 7.62 8.27 21.09
N ARG A 61 6.41 8.03 20.57
CA ARG A 61 5.52 6.94 21.04
C ARG A 61 6.13 5.54 20.97
N GLN A 62 7.03 5.31 20.02
CA GLN A 62 7.71 4.03 19.84
C GLN A 62 9.15 4.04 20.38
N ASN A 63 9.51 5.04 21.18
CA ASN A 63 10.84 5.21 21.77
C ASN A 63 11.96 5.21 20.72
N TRP A 64 11.72 5.85 19.58
CA TRP A 64 12.66 5.92 18.46
C TRP A 64 13.09 4.54 17.92
N ARG A 65 12.32 3.48 18.15
CA ARG A 65 12.66 2.13 17.66
C ARG A 65 11.89 1.78 16.40
N CYS A 66 12.58 1.06 15.50
CA CYS A 66 11.97 0.52 14.30
C CYS A 66 10.94 -0.56 14.65
N ASN A 67 9.71 -0.47 14.16
CA ASN A 67 8.68 -1.49 14.44
C ASN A 67 8.95 -2.87 13.79
N CYS A 68 9.96 -2.97 12.93
CA CYS A 68 10.40 -4.23 12.34
C CYS A 68 11.59 -4.82 13.11
N CYS A 69 12.74 -4.15 13.19
CA CYS A 69 13.93 -4.73 13.82
C CYS A 69 14.12 -4.35 15.29
N ASN A 70 13.30 -3.45 15.84
CA ASN A 70 13.41 -2.89 17.19
C ASN A 70 14.73 -2.13 17.49
N GLN A 71 15.56 -1.92 16.46
CA GLN A 71 16.78 -1.11 16.57
C GLN A 71 16.43 0.36 16.75
N LEU A 72 17.28 1.07 17.49
CA LEU A 72 17.19 2.52 17.61
C LEU A 72 17.38 3.16 16.24
N MET A 73 16.48 4.07 15.90
CA MET A 73 16.56 4.88 14.70
C MET A 73 17.21 6.19 15.03
N GLU A 74 18.14 6.60 14.18
CA GLU A 74 18.92 7.82 14.36
C GLU A 74 18.71 8.70 13.13
N LEU A 75 18.66 10.02 13.34
CA LEU A 75 18.61 10.97 12.24
C LEU A 75 19.96 10.97 11.53
N GLY A 76 20.13 10.02 10.62
CA GLY A 76 21.31 9.90 9.81
C GLY A 76 21.39 11.01 8.77
N GLN A 77 22.61 11.37 8.39
CA GLN A 77 22.89 12.22 7.24
C GLN A 77 22.34 11.58 5.96
N THR A 78 21.76 12.41 5.09
CA THR A 78 21.46 12.02 3.71
C THR A 78 22.69 12.30 2.87
N VAL A 79 23.24 11.28 2.22
CA VAL A 79 24.39 11.42 1.31
C VAL A 79 23.86 11.46 -0.11
N TYR A 80 24.15 12.53 -0.86
CA TYR A 80 23.82 12.63 -2.28
C TYR A 80 24.99 12.10 -3.12
N LEU A 81 24.67 11.27 -4.11
CA LEU A 81 25.62 10.70 -5.05
C LEU A 81 25.76 11.60 -6.28
N ALA A 82 26.88 11.50 -6.99
CA ALA A 82 27.18 12.33 -8.16
C ALA A 82 26.15 12.18 -9.31
N ASN A 83 25.45 11.04 -9.36
CA ASN A 83 24.39 10.75 -10.34
C ASN A 83 23.01 11.29 -9.93
N GLY A 84 22.91 12.01 -8.79
CA GLY A 84 21.65 12.53 -8.27
C GLY A 84 20.87 11.56 -7.37
N ASP A 85 21.37 10.35 -7.16
CA ASP A 85 20.79 9.43 -6.18
C ASP A 85 21.10 9.89 -4.74
N PHE A 86 20.41 9.31 -3.77
CA PHE A 86 20.67 9.56 -2.36
C PHE A 86 20.71 8.26 -1.54
N LEU A 87 21.57 8.25 -0.54
CA LEU A 87 21.67 7.17 0.45
C LEU A 87 21.24 7.71 1.81
N LEU A 88 20.29 6.99 2.40
CA LEU A 88 19.94 7.15 3.80
C LEU A 88 20.73 6.15 4.63
N GLN A 89 21.17 6.57 5.81
CA GLN A 89 21.78 5.64 6.76
C GLN A 89 20.82 4.48 7.08
N PRO A 90 21.32 3.26 7.35
CA PRO A 90 20.49 2.08 7.60
C PRO A 90 19.39 2.29 8.65
N ASN A 91 19.72 3.01 9.72
CA ASN A 91 18.84 3.30 10.84
C ASN A 91 18.02 4.59 10.68
N HIS A 92 18.08 5.25 9.52
CA HIS A 92 17.32 6.49 9.29
C HIS A 92 15.80 6.25 9.42
N PRO A 93 15.07 7.03 10.22
CA PRO A 93 13.65 6.82 10.45
C PRO A 93 12.81 7.22 9.25
N THR A 94 12.05 6.27 8.73
CA THR A 94 11.10 6.45 7.62
C THR A 94 9.69 6.08 8.04
N VAL A 95 8.70 6.59 7.30
CA VAL A 95 7.30 6.19 7.47
C VAL A 95 6.93 5.33 6.27
N ASP A 96 6.26 4.23 6.56
CA ASP A 96 5.77 3.29 5.57
C ASP A 96 4.30 2.96 5.83
N HIS A 97 3.63 2.41 4.82
CA HIS A 97 2.26 1.93 4.90
C HIS A 97 2.26 0.43 5.24
N VAL A 98 1.55 0.03 6.30
CA VAL A 98 1.32 -1.38 6.66
C VAL A 98 0.67 -2.10 5.48
N LEU A 99 -0.41 -1.54 4.95
CA LEU A 99 -1.06 -1.92 3.71
C LEU A 99 -0.59 -0.98 2.58
N PRO A 100 0.11 -1.47 1.55
CA PRO A 100 0.72 -0.65 0.52
C PRO A 100 -0.29 0.25 -0.18
N LYS A 101 0.02 1.55 -0.31
CA LYS A 101 -0.82 2.52 -1.04
C LYS A 101 -1.12 2.14 -2.49
N SER A 102 -0.28 1.31 -3.13
CA SER A 102 -0.49 0.79 -4.48
C SER A 102 -1.60 -0.26 -4.55
N LEU A 103 -1.96 -0.88 -3.43
CA LEU A 103 -3.05 -1.86 -3.31
C LEU A 103 -4.25 -1.28 -2.54
N PHE A 104 -3.98 -0.40 -1.57
CA PHE A 104 -4.97 0.18 -0.67
C PHE A 104 -4.91 1.72 -0.66
N PRO A 105 -5.18 2.39 -1.79
CA PRO A 105 -5.03 3.85 -1.91
C PRO A 105 -5.93 4.64 -0.94
N LYS A 106 -7.08 4.08 -0.57
CA LYS A 106 -8.02 4.69 0.38
C LYS A 106 -7.43 4.81 1.80
N LEU A 107 -6.42 4.01 2.13
CA LEU A 107 -5.74 4.02 3.43
C LEU A 107 -4.43 4.81 3.40
N ALA A 108 -4.17 5.60 2.35
CA ALA A 108 -2.91 6.31 2.19
C ALA A 108 -2.67 7.38 3.27
N LEU A 109 -3.73 7.98 3.79
CA LEU A 109 -3.70 8.98 4.86
C LEU A 109 -4.20 8.44 6.22
N ASP A 110 -4.60 7.17 6.28
CA ASP A 110 -5.02 6.58 7.54
C ASP A 110 -3.82 6.43 8.47
N LYS A 111 -3.78 7.23 9.53
CA LYS A 111 -2.71 7.25 10.52
C LYS A 111 -2.50 5.88 11.20
N GLN A 112 -3.50 5.00 11.22
CA GLN A 112 -3.39 3.63 11.74
C GLN A 112 -2.71 2.67 10.75
N ASN A 113 -2.77 2.99 9.45
CA ASN A 113 -2.08 2.26 8.39
C ASN A 113 -0.62 2.72 8.22
N LEU A 114 -0.17 3.73 8.97
CA LEU A 114 1.19 4.25 8.91
C LEU A 114 2.03 3.68 10.05
N ILE A 115 3.25 3.30 9.72
CA ILE A 115 4.20 2.72 10.67
C ILE A 115 5.58 3.31 10.45
N MET A 116 6.33 3.50 11.53
CA MET A 116 7.72 3.93 11.41
C MET A 116 8.64 2.72 11.30
N LEU A 117 9.56 2.79 10.34
CA LEU A 117 10.58 1.77 10.09
C LEU A 117 11.93 2.45 9.85
N CYS A 118 13.01 1.76 10.17
CA CYS A 118 14.31 2.18 9.65
C CYS A 118 14.35 2.01 8.13
N TRP A 119 15.19 2.80 7.46
CA TRP A 119 15.36 2.76 6.01
C TRP A 119 15.59 1.34 5.49
N THR A 120 16.47 0.56 6.13
CA THR A 120 16.74 -0.82 5.72
C THR A 120 15.51 -1.72 5.78
N CYS A 121 14.68 -1.59 6.82
CA CYS A 121 13.47 -2.40 6.96
C CYS A 121 12.39 -1.97 5.95
N ASN A 122 12.23 -0.66 5.74
CA ASN A 122 11.29 -0.12 4.76
C ASN A 122 11.67 -0.54 3.33
N ALA A 123 12.93 -0.34 2.95
CA ALA A 123 13.45 -0.76 1.65
C ALA A 123 13.28 -2.27 1.42
N LYS A 124 13.55 -3.09 2.45
CA LYS A 124 13.29 -4.54 2.39
C LYS A 124 11.81 -4.84 2.20
N LYS A 125 10.88 -4.19 2.91
CA LYS A 125 9.44 -4.49 2.81
C LYS A 125 8.91 -4.30 1.38
N GLY A 126 9.20 -3.15 0.76
CA GLY A 126 8.64 -2.79 -0.54
C GLY A 126 7.11 -2.78 -0.55
N ASN A 127 6.51 -3.33 -1.60
CA ASN A 127 5.05 -3.43 -1.75
C ASN A 127 4.42 -4.65 -1.06
N ARG A 128 5.16 -5.34 -0.19
CA ARG A 128 4.56 -6.41 0.62
C ARG A 128 3.69 -5.78 1.70
N VAL A 129 2.52 -6.37 1.97
CA VAL A 129 1.79 -6.07 3.21
C VAL A 129 2.75 -6.34 4.35
N ALA A 130 2.96 -5.36 5.24
CA ALA A 130 3.88 -5.48 6.35
C ALA A 130 3.46 -6.65 7.24
N ILE A 131 4.08 -7.80 7.01
CA ILE A 131 4.21 -8.88 7.97
C ILE A 131 5.71 -9.11 8.11
N ALA A 132 6.36 -8.24 8.87
CA ALA A 132 7.67 -8.44 9.50
C ALA A 132 7.88 -7.19 10.40
N SER A 133 7.68 -7.23 11.72
CA SER A 133 8.14 -8.27 12.63
C SER A 133 7.38 -8.30 13.96
N ARG A 134 7.21 -9.51 14.49
CA ARG A 134 7.00 -9.90 15.90
C ARG A 134 5.81 -9.36 16.71
N MET A 135 5.02 -8.38 16.27
CA MET A 135 3.82 -7.99 17.04
C MET A 135 2.59 -7.71 16.16
N ARG A 136 1.51 -8.46 16.44
CA ARG A 136 0.10 -8.24 16.08
C ARG A 136 -0.38 -8.62 14.66
N HIS A 137 -0.07 -9.85 14.23
CA HIS A 137 -0.76 -10.46 13.09
C HIS A 137 -2.24 -10.83 13.42
N GLU A 138 -2.52 -11.32 14.63
CA GLU A 138 -3.87 -11.74 15.05
C GLU A 138 -4.88 -10.58 15.11
N GLN A 139 -4.50 -9.44 15.70
CA GLN A 139 -5.42 -8.31 15.88
C GLN A 139 -5.77 -7.59 14.57
N LEU A 140 -4.85 -7.52 13.61
CA LEU A 140 -5.11 -6.89 12.31
C LEU A 140 -5.93 -7.81 11.38
N LYS A 141 -5.76 -9.14 11.47
CA LYS A 141 -6.64 -10.10 10.79
C LYS A 141 -8.08 -9.99 11.27
N GLN A 142 -8.30 -9.92 12.59
CA GLN A 142 -9.64 -9.78 13.17
C GLN A 142 -10.33 -8.48 12.74
N SER A 143 -9.60 -7.37 12.67
CA SER A 143 -10.14 -6.09 12.19
C SER A 143 -10.46 -6.10 10.69
N PHE A 144 -9.67 -6.80 9.88
CA PHE A 144 -9.90 -6.92 8.44
C PHE A 144 -11.04 -7.88 8.10
N GLU A 145 -11.18 -8.98 8.85
CA GLU A 145 -12.32 -9.90 8.76
C GLU A 145 -13.62 -9.27 9.24
N GLY A 146 -13.57 -8.45 10.29
CA GLY A 146 -14.72 -7.65 10.75
C GLY A 146 -15.18 -6.63 9.72
N TRP A 147 -14.25 -5.98 9.01
CA TRP A 147 -14.56 -5.06 7.92
C TRP A 147 -15.26 -5.77 6.74
N ASN A 148 -14.80 -6.95 6.33
CA ASN A 148 -15.44 -7.72 5.26
C ASN A 148 -16.84 -8.26 5.62
N LYS A 149 -17.08 -8.61 6.89
CA LYS A 149 -18.39 -9.08 7.37
C LYS A 149 -19.44 -7.97 7.47
N SER A 150 -19.03 -6.71 7.64
CA SER A 150 -19.96 -5.56 7.70
C SER A 150 -20.55 -5.12 6.34
N ARG A 151 -20.20 -5.84 5.27
CA ARG A 151 -20.56 -5.51 3.88
C ARG A 151 -21.26 -6.65 3.11
N ASN A 152 -21.56 -7.75 3.79
CA ASN A 152 -22.45 -8.80 3.28
C ASN A 152 -23.80 -8.72 3.98
#